data_AF-A0A0G1NP22-F1
#
_entry.id   AF-A0A0G1NP22-F1
#
_cell.length_a   1.000
_cell.length_b   1.000
_cell.length_c   1.000
_cell.angle_alpha   90.00
_cell.angle_beta   90.00
_cell.angle_gamma   90.00
#
_symmetry.space_group_name_H-M   'P 1'
#
loop_
_entity.id
_entity.type
_entity.pdbx_description
1 polymer ?
#
loop_
_entity_poly.entity_id
_entity_poly.type
_entity_poly.pdbx_seq_one_letter_code
_entity_poly.pdbx_strand_id
1 'polypeptide(L)'
;MDKPKEEEMIPQIKPENSLPEDQGPITKEEPTDLSSPAPAAAPESILIPKELKPQTKVESPPPPPEKPRFRINLPKGRGVKILAGIGLGLVILLGALAIPAYTIYGKAMKVKAAALKLTEAAKGQNIDTIKTELGSTKTSLAELRNSFRLVAWTKFIPFFGLYVRDADQVLKAGTYGLEAAEITLVTIEPYADILGFSGGKVQGIESDGAKTAQERIDFLVHAIPDLVPKADEISRKVTLARQELANIDPNRYPVKFRGQPVREKIRKGLGQVTEVATLVSAAKPLLEVSPYLLGIEEERRYLVIFQNDKELRPTGGFITAYSVMKVDKAKFEPVSSNDIYNLDDNYRPSLTVPDPIAAYIKGPYTLSKGWRLRDMNWSPDFGESMDLFSQEAAKAGIKGVDGIIAVDTHLLVNLLDAIGEIGVSGFGNFSTKIVPECDCPQVIYELESFADTEGPIVWSQTEPGKIVYAPPNYDNRKRIIGPLMNSILANAMGQPKEKLP
;
A
#
# COMPACT_ATOMS: atom_id res chain seq x y z
N MET A 1 57.87 -45.77 -28.59
CA MET A 1 56.85 -46.62 -27.94
C MET A 1 57.39 -46.93 -26.56
N ASP A 2 56.86 -46.30 -25.51
CA ASP A 2 56.49 -46.99 -24.28
C ASP A 2 55.79 -46.05 -23.27
N LYS A 3 54.62 -46.55 -22.85
CA LYS A 3 53.64 -46.27 -21.76
C LYS A 3 53.57 -44.91 -21.02
N PRO A 4 52.33 -44.43 -20.73
CA PRO A 4 52.06 -43.28 -19.88
C PRO A 4 52.00 -43.66 -18.38
N LYS A 5 52.34 -42.71 -17.50
CA LYS A 5 52.18 -42.81 -16.05
C LYS A 5 50.80 -42.32 -15.63
N GLU A 6 50.13 -43.11 -14.78
CA GLU A 6 48.91 -42.79 -14.03
C GLU A 6 49.20 -41.71 -12.98
N GLU A 7 48.26 -40.77 -12.81
CA GLU A 7 48.19 -39.87 -11.65
C GLU A 7 47.06 -40.33 -10.72
N GLU A 8 47.43 -40.45 -9.44
CA GLU A 8 46.65 -41.03 -8.33
C GLU A 8 45.39 -40.22 -7.98
N MET A 9 44.27 -40.95 -7.82
CA MET A 9 43.05 -40.44 -7.21
C MET A 9 43.20 -40.32 -5.69
N ILE A 10 42.89 -39.13 -5.17
CA ILE A 10 42.77 -38.85 -3.73
C ILE A 10 41.43 -39.44 -3.22
N PRO A 11 41.41 -40.24 -2.14
CA PRO A 11 40.19 -40.91 -1.68
C PRO A 11 39.22 -39.96 -0.95
N GLN A 12 37.94 -40.04 -1.33
CA GLN A 12 36.84 -39.39 -0.62
C GLN A 12 36.55 -40.09 0.71
N ILE A 13 36.44 -39.30 1.78
CA ILE A 13 36.06 -39.75 3.12
C ILE A 13 34.53 -39.84 3.19
N LYS A 14 34.00 -41.06 3.35
CA LYS A 14 32.61 -41.33 3.76
C LYS A 14 32.50 -41.26 5.30
N PRO A 15 31.42 -40.71 5.86
CA PRO A 15 30.93 -41.12 7.17
C PRO A 15 29.87 -42.22 7.01
N GLU A 16 30.05 -43.33 7.71
CA GLU A 16 29.11 -44.46 7.76
C GLU A 16 28.61 -44.67 9.21
N ASN A 17 27.33 -45.07 9.30
CA ASN A 17 26.56 -45.63 10.42
C ASN A 17 25.95 -44.66 11.47
N SER A 18 24.62 -44.45 11.49
CA SER A 18 23.46 -45.33 11.82
C SER A 18 23.24 -45.45 13.34
N LEU A 19 22.06 -45.06 13.87
CA LEU A 19 20.82 -45.85 14.11
C LEU A 19 19.75 -44.93 14.77
N PRO A 20 18.47 -45.31 14.92
CA PRO A 20 17.55 -45.98 14.00
C PRO A 20 16.22 -45.19 13.80
N GLU A 21 15.53 -45.47 12.70
CA GLU A 21 14.13 -45.07 12.48
C GLU A 21 13.18 -45.96 13.30
N ASP A 22 12.21 -45.35 14.00
CA ASP A 22 10.98 -46.03 14.43
C ASP A 22 9.73 -45.22 14.03
N GLN A 23 9.06 -45.83 13.07
CA GLN A 23 7.65 -45.87 12.68
C GLN A 23 6.61 -44.98 13.40
N GLY A 24 5.75 -44.30 12.61
CA GLY A 24 4.35 -44.04 12.99
C GLY A 24 3.73 -42.76 12.39
N PRO A 25 2.53 -42.82 11.78
CA PRO A 25 2.02 -41.76 10.91
C PRO A 25 1.40 -40.58 11.67
N ILE A 26 1.70 -39.35 11.23
CA ILE A 26 1.07 -38.11 11.71
C ILE A 26 -0.30 -37.97 11.05
N THR A 27 -1.36 -38.28 11.80
CA THR A 27 -2.74 -37.93 11.48
C THR A 27 -3.01 -36.45 11.78
N LYS A 28 -3.73 -35.80 10.86
CA LYS A 28 -4.26 -34.44 10.95
C LYS A 28 -5.19 -34.26 12.15
N GLU A 29 -4.93 -33.28 12.99
CA GLU A 29 -5.93 -32.66 13.86
C GLU A 29 -5.75 -31.12 13.86
N GLU A 30 -6.86 -30.44 13.59
CA GLU A 30 -7.18 -29.06 13.96
C GLU A 30 -8.66 -29.08 14.39
N PRO A 31 -9.18 -28.13 15.19
CA PRO A 31 -8.54 -27.15 16.07
C PRO A 31 -9.12 -27.22 17.51
N THR A 32 -8.33 -26.89 18.55
CA THR A 32 -8.87 -26.79 19.93
C THR A 32 -9.21 -25.35 20.30
N ASP A 33 -10.50 -25.21 20.65
CA ASP A 33 -11.23 -24.05 21.12
C ASP A 33 -10.73 -23.55 22.49
N LEU A 34 -10.42 -22.25 22.57
CA LEU A 34 -10.13 -21.53 23.81
C LEU A 34 -11.45 -21.03 24.41
N SER A 35 -12.16 -21.88 25.16
CA SER A 35 -13.08 -21.43 26.21
C SER A 35 -13.51 -22.53 27.18
N SER A 36 -13.10 -22.44 28.46
CA SER A 36 -13.94 -22.84 29.63
C SER A 36 -13.29 -22.57 31.00
N PRO A 37 -14.10 -22.50 32.08
CA PRO A 37 -13.89 -21.61 33.22
C PRO A 37 -13.24 -22.27 34.45
N ALA A 38 -12.80 -21.42 35.38
CA ALA A 38 -12.19 -21.78 36.66
C ALA A 38 -13.16 -22.48 37.65
N PRO A 39 -12.68 -23.37 38.54
CA PRO A 39 -13.50 -24.11 39.48
C PRO A 39 -13.73 -23.36 40.82
N ALA A 40 -14.89 -23.62 41.41
CA ALA A 40 -15.34 -23.12 42.71
C ALA A 40 -14.76 -23.94 43.87
N ALA A 41 -14.48 -23.26 44.99
CA ALA A 41 -14.14 -23.85 46.27
C ALA A 41 -15.26 -23.59 47.31
N ALA A 42 -15.51 -24.61 48.15
CA ALA A 42 -16.30 -24.59 49.39
C ALA A 42 -15.68 -25.66 50.33
N PRO A 43 -16.07 -25.82 51.62
CA PRO A 43 -16.88 -24.97 52.51
C PRO A 43 -16.24 -24.78 53.92
N GLU A 44 -16.81 -23.92 54.77
CA GLU A 44 -16.77 -24.14 56.22
C GLU A 44 -18.14 -23.85 56.86
N SER A 45 -18.48 -24.70 57.82
CA SER A 45 -19.78 -24.94 58.42
C SER A 45 -19.77 -24.58 59.90
N ILE A 46 -20.86 -23.99 60.43
CA ILE A 46 -21.20 -24.11 61.86
C ILE A 46 -22.71 -24.39 62.01
N LEU A 47 -23.00 -25.31 62.92
CA LEU A 47 -24.21 -26.11 63.11
C LEU A 47 -25.28 -25.47 64.03
N ILE A 48 -26.54 -25.55 63.57
CA ILE A 48 -27.82 -26.02 64.19
C ILE A 48 -28.02 -25.86 65.73
N PRO A 49 -29.21 -25.41 66.19
CA PRO A 49 -30.23 -26.38 66.65
C PRO A 49 -31.66 -26.16 66.13
N LYS A 50 -32.47 -27.18 66.40
CA LYS A 50 -33.74 -27.62 65.80
C LYS A 50 -34.99 -27.04 66.50
N GLU A 51 -36.01 -26.77 65.69
CA GLU A 51 -37.49 -26.75 65.90
C GLU A 51 -38.14 -26.16 67.17
N LEU A 52 -39.02 -25.17 66.94
CA LEU A 52 -40.29 -25.00 67.67
C LEU A 52 -41.43 -24.63 66.72
N LYS A 53 -42.53 -25.39 66.80
CA LYS A 53 -43.80 -25.18 66.08
C LYS A 53 -44.41 -23.82 66.41
N PRO A 54 -45.07 -23.11 65.47
CA PRO A 54 -46.02 -22.07 65.82
C PRO A 54 -47.45 -22.62 65.75
N GLN A 55 -48.06 -22.79 66.92
CA GLN A 55 -49.49 -22.52 67.05
C GLN A 55 -49.67 -21.00 67.27
N THR A 56 -50.84 -20.53 66.82
CA THR A 56 -51.58 -19.33 67.27
C THR A 56 -51.39 -17.99 66.54
N LYS A 57 -52.52 -17.56 65.97
CA LYS A 57 -53.03 -16.20 65.69
C LYS A 57 -52.18 -15.25 64.82
N VAL A 58 -52.58 -15.24 63.55
CA VAL A 58 -52.39 -14.11 62.62
C VAL A 58 -53.23 -12.93 63.12
N GLU A 59 -52.56 -11.85 63.50
CA GLU A 59 -53.14 -10.50 63.50
C GLU A 59 -52.69 -9.85 62.18
N SER A 60 -53.65 -9.45 61.37
CA SER A 60 -53.43 -8.89 60.04
C SER A 60 -52.81 -7.48 60.10
N PRO A 61 -51.74 -7.18 59.35
CA PRO A 61 -51.28 -5.81 59.19
C PRO A 61 -52.25 -5.00 58.31
N PRO A 62 -52.36 -3.67 58.51
CA PRO A 62 -53.29 -2.84 57.75
C PRO A 62 -52.90 -2.81 56.26
N PRO A 63 -53.88 -2.70 55.34
CA PRO A 63 -53.60 -2.70 53.92
C PRO A 63 -52.74 -1.48 53.53
N PRO A 64 -51.82 -1.64 52.55
CA PRO A 64 -51.00 -0.54 52.06
C PRO A 64 -51.88 0.54 51.42
N PRO A 65 -51.48 1.83 51.50
CA PRO A 65 -52.24 2.92 50.90
C PRO A 65 -52.38 2.71 49.39
N GLU A 66 -53.61 2.83 48.89
CA GLU A 66 -53.91 2.70 47.47
C GLU A 66 -53.07 3.69 46.65
N LYS A 67 -52.34 3.16 45.65
CA LYS A 67 -51.67 3.98 44.64
C LYS A 67 -52.71 4.89 43.99
N PRO A 68 -52.46 6.21 43.81
CA PRO A 68 -53.38 7.07 43.10
C PRO A 68 -53.47 6.59 41.66
N ARG A 69 -54.55 5.87 41.34
CA ARG A 69 -54.92 5.54 39.97
C ARG A 69 -55.33 6.86 39.33
N PHE A 70 -54.43 7.46 38.55
CA PHE A 70 -54.79 8.50 37.59
C PHE A 70 -55.78 7.91 36.58
N ARG A 71 -57.07 7.96 36.92
CA ARG A 71 -58.16 7.68 36.00
C ARG A 71 -58.28 8.90 35.09
N ILE A 72 -57.67 8.81 33.92
CA ILE A 72 -57.98 9.73 32.83
C ILE A 72 -59.43 9.43 32.42
N ASN A 73 -60.37 10.23 32.93
CA ASN A 73 -61.75 10.24 32.45
C ASN A 73 -61.75 10.85 31.04
N LEU A 74 -61.48 10.04 30.01
CA LEU A 74 -61.80 10.44 28.65
C LEU A 74 -63.33 10.47 28.51
N PRO A 75 -63.94 11.58 28.05
CA PRO A 75 -65.37 11.65 27.81
C PRO A 75 -65.76 10.58 26.78
N LYS A 76 -66.55 9.59 27.23
CA LYS A 76 -67.12 8.52 26.41
C LYS A 76 -67.90 9.17 25.26
N GLY A 77 -67.30 9.18 24.07
CA GLY A 77 -67.88 9.74 22.83
C GLY A 77 -67.01 10.78 22.11
N ARG A 78 -66.19 11.59 22.82
CA ARG A 78 -65.26 12.56 22.18
C ARG A 78 -63.84 12.01 22.01
N GLY A 79 -63.36 11.21 22.96
CA GLY A 79 -62.04 10.55 22.87
C GLY A 79 -61.92 9.59 21.69
N VAL A 80 -62.99 8.86 21.37
CA VAL A 80 -63.04 7.95 20.22
C VAL A 80 -63.00 8.71 18.89
N LYS A 81 -63.65 9.88 18.79
CA LYS A 81 -63.60 10.73 17.60
C LYS A 81 -62.22 11.37 17.39
N ILE A 82 -61.54 11.77 18.47
CA ILE A 82 -60.17 12.29 18.42
C ILE A 82 -59.20 11.18 18.03
N LEU A 83 -59.31 9.98 18.62
CA LEU A 83 -58.48 8.82 18.26
C LEU A 83 -58.75 8.35 16.82
N ALA A 84 -60.01 8.33 16.37
CA ALA A 84 -60.36 8.03 14.99
C ALA A 84 -59.86 9.10 14.01
N GLY A 85 -59.88 10.39 14.40
CA GLY A 85 -59.32 11.49 13.62
C GLY A 85 -57.80 11.42 13.52
N ILE A 86 -57.10 11.09 14.61
CA ILE A 86 -55.65 10.83 14.61
C ILE A 86 -55.33 9.60 13.76
N GLY A 87 -56.11 8.53 13.88
CA GLY A 87 -55.96 7.32 13.08
C GLY A 87 -56.16 7.58 11.58
N LEU A 88 -57.20 8.32 11.20
CA LEU A 88 -57.46 8.71 9.82
C LEU A 88 -56.36 9.64 9.30
N GLY A 89 -55.90 10.60 10.11
CA GLY A 89 -54.76 11.47 9.79
C GLY A 89 -53.46 10.69 9.57
N LEU A 90 -53.20 9.65 10.38
CA LEU A 90 -52.08 8.72 10.21
C LEU A 90 -52.20 7.90 8.93
N VAL A 91 -53.39 7.42 8.58
CA VAL A 91 -53.61 6.68 7.33
C VAL A 91 -53.40 7.57 6.10
N ILE A 92 -53.90 8.81 6.13
CA ILE A 92 -53.67 9.79 5.07
C ILE A 92 -52.18 10.14 4.97
N LEU A 93 -51.50 10.33 6.10
CA LEU A 93 -50.05 10.57 6.14
C LEU A 93 -49.26 9.38 5.58
N LEU A 94 -49.61 8.15 5.97
CA LEU A 94 -48.98 6.93 5.46
C LEU A 94 -49.20 6.75 3.96
N GLY A 95 -50.42 7.01 3.48
CA GLY A 95 -50.74 6.99 2.04
C GLY A 95 -49.96 8.06 1.26
N ALA A 96 -49.86 9.27 1.81
CA ALA A 96 -49.09 10.37 1.24
C ALA A 96 -47.57 10.10 1.21
N LEU A 97 -47.06 9.28 2.14
CA LEU A 97 -45.65 8.86 2.18
C LEU A 97 -45.37 7.61 1.34
N ALA A 98 -46.35 6.73 1.15
CA ALA A 98 -46.19 5.47 0.41
C ALA A 98 -45.87 5.69 -1.08
N ILE A 99 -46.55 6.65 -1.72
CA ILE A 99 -46.33 6.95 -3.14
C ILE A 99 -44.89 7.49 -3.38
N PRO A 100 -44.42 8.54 -2.66
CA PRO A 100 -43.01 8.96 -2.74
C PRO A 100 -42.02 7.87 -2.36
N ALA A 101 -42.32 7.04 -1.34
CA ALA A 101 -41.43 5.96 -0.94
C ALA A 101 -41.26 4.92 -2.06
N TYR A 102 -42.34 4.57 -2.77
CA TYR A 102 -42.29 3.65 -3.91
C TYR A 102 -41.49 4.23 -5.09
N THR A 103 -41.66 5.52 -5.41
CA THR A 103 -40.91 6.16 -6.48
C THR A 103 -39.42 6.29 -6.13
N ILE A 104 -39.10 6.66 -4.89
CA ILE A 104 -37.72 6.72 -4.37
C ILE A 104 -37.07 5.34 -4.44
N TYR A 105 -37.77 4.28 -4.01
CA TYR A 105 -37.26 2.91 -4.10
C TYR A 105 -36.94 2.52 -5.56
N GLY A 106 -37.86 2.77 -6.50
CA GLY A 106 -37.63 2.50 -7.91
C GLY A 106 -36.43 3.25 -8.48
N LYS A 107 -36.27 4.54 -8.15
CA LYS A 107 -35.12 5.36 -8.56
C LYS A 107 -33.81 4.92 -7.88
N ALA A 108 -33.85 4.50 -6.61
CA ALA A 108 -32.70 3.93 -5.91
C ALA A 108 -32.22 2.64 -6.56
N MET A 109 -33.14 1.77 -7.00
CA MET A 109 -32.81 0.56 -7.75
C MET A 109 -32.19 0.89 -9.11
N LYS A 110 -32.63 1.95 -9.80
CA LYS A 110 -31.97 2.44 -11.02
C LYS A 110 -30.54 2.93 -10.77
N VAL A 111 -30.32 3.72 -9.71
CA VAL A 111 -28.98 4.16 -9.31
C VAL A 111 -28.08 2.96 -9.02
N LYS A 112 -28.58 1.97 -8.28
CA LYS A 112 -27.84 0.73 -8.00
C LYS A 112 -27.46 0.01 -9.30
N ALA A 113 -28.38 -0.13 -10.25
CA ALA A 113 -28.11 -0.79 -11.53
C ALA A 113 -27.07 -0.01 -12.36
N ALA A 114 -27.20 1.32 -12.44
CA ALA A 114 -26.23 2.17 -13.14
C ALA A 114 -24.84 2.12 -12.49
N ALA A 115 -24.76 2.17 -11.15
CA ALA A 115 -23.51 2.07 -10.42
C ALA A 115 -22.81 0.72 -10.61
N LEU A 116 -23.57 -0.39 -10.72
CA LEU A 116 -23.01 -1.71 -11.04
C LEU A 116 -22.41 -1.74 -12.45
N LYS A 117 -23.11 -1.17 -13.44
CA LYS A 117 -22.58 -1.04 -14.81
C LYS A 117 -21.34 -0.16 -14.87
N LEU A 118 -21.32 0.95 -14.14
CA LEU A 118 -20.13 1.80 -14.03
C LEU A 118 -18.95 1.03 -13.42
N THR A 119 -19.21 0.22 -12.39
CA THR A 119 -18.17 -0.63 -11.77
C THR A 119 -17.65 -1.68 -12.75
N GLU A 120 -18.51 -2.27 -13.56
CA GLU A 120 -18.15 -3.23 -14.60
C GLU A 120 -17.36 -2.56 -15.74
N ALA A 121 -17.79 -1.38 -16.20
CA ALA A 121 -17.09 -0.57 -17.18
C ALA A 121 -15.68 -0.16 -16.70
N ALA A 122 -15.56 0.22 -15.42
CA ALA A 122 -14.26 0.55 -14.81
C ALA A 122 -13.30 -0.65 -14.81
N LYS A 123 -13.80 -1.87 -14.59
CA LYS A 123 -12.99 -3.10 -14.69
C LYS A 123 -12.59 -3.43 -16.12
N GLY A 124 -13.41 -3.07 -17.10
CA GLY A 124 -13.12 -3.25 -18.51
C GLY A 124 -12.12 -2.24 -19.09
N GLN A 125 -11.67 -1.26 -18.29
CA GLN A 125 -10.67 -0.25 -18.68
C GLN A 125 -10.98 0.46 -20.01
N ASN A 126 -12.26 0.63 -20.36
CA ASN A 126 -12.67 1.34 -21.57
C ASN A 126 -13.18 2.73 -21.22
N ILE A 127 -12.45 3.78 -21.59
CA ILE A 127 -12.73 5.14 -21.09
C ILE A 127 -14.06 5.69 -21.62
N ASP A 128 -14.42 5.39 -22.87
CA ASP A 128 -15.67 5.83 -23.49
C ASP A 128 -16.89 5.18 -22.81
N THR A 129 -16.76 3.90 -22.45
CA THR A 129 -17.79 3.16 -21.72
C THR A 129 -17.92 3.67 -20.29
N ILE A 130 -16.79 3.92 -19.62
CA ILE A 130 -16.78 4.52 -18.27
C ILE A 130 -17.48 5.88 -18.29
N LYS A 131 -17.18 6.73 -19.28
CA LYS A 131 -17.79 8.07 -19.43
C LYS A 131 -19.31 7.99 -19.61
N THR A 132 -19.75 7.07 -20.45
CA THR A 132 -21.18 6.84 -20.73
C THR A 132 -21.91 6.36 -19.48
N GLU A 133 -21.39 5.35 -18.80
CA GLU A 133 -22.03 4.79 -17.59
C GLU A 133 -21.92 5.74 -16.38
N LEU A 134 -20.88 6.57 -16.32
CA LEU A 134 -20.73 7.63 -15.32
C LEU A 134 -21.81 8.70 -15.50
N GLY A 135 -22.03 9.16 -16.73
CA GLY A 135 -23.11 10.11 -17.07
C GLY A 135 -24.50 9.54 -16.76
N SER A 136 -24.73 8.26 -17.08
CA SER A 136 -25.96 7.53 -16.74
C SER A 136 -26.19 7.44 -15.23
N THR A 137 -25.13 7.15 -14.47
CA THR A 137 -25.19 7.05 -13.00
C THR A 137 -25.46 8.42 -12.37
N LYS A 138 -24.81 9.49 -12.86
CA LYS A 138 -25.03 10.87 -12.43
C LYS A 138 -26.47 11.31 -12.69
N THR A 139 -27.01 11.02 -13.87
CA THR A 139 -28.40 11.32 -14.24
C THR A 139 -29.37 10.57 -13.32
N SER A 140 -29.17 9.27 -13.13
CA SER A 140 -30.02 8.45 -12.24
C SER A 140 -29.98 8.94 -10.79
N LEU A 141 -28.80 9.35 -10.30
CA LEU A 141 -28.63 9.90 -8.96
C LEU A 141 -29.34 11.25 -8.80
N ALA A 142 -29.26 12.12 -9.82
CA ALA A 142 -29.96 13.40 -9.83
C ALA A 142 -31.50 13.20 -9.79
N GLU A 143 -32.03 12.25 -10.55
CA GLU A 143 -33.46 11.90 -10.50
C GLU A 143 -33.90 11.38 -9.12
N LEU A 144 -33.08 10.52 -8.50
CA LEU A 144 -33.31 10.03 -7.14
C LEU A 144 -33.30 11.18 -6.13
N ARG A 145 -32.30 12.06 -6.21
CA ARG A 145 -32.18 13.24 -5.34
C ARG A 145 -33.37 14.18 -5.48
N ASN A 146 -33.85 14.42 -6.71
CA ASN A 146 -35.04 15.23 -6.97
C ASN A 146 -36.30 14.60 -6.37
N SER A 147 -36.46 13.28 -6.50
CA SER A 147 -37.59 12.55 -5.89
C SER A 147 -37.51 12.57 -4.36
N PHE A 148 -36.30 12.47 -3.81
CA PHE A 148 -36.05 12.49 -2.37
C PHE A 148 -36.37 13.84 -1.70
N ARG A 149 -36.26 14.97 -2.43
CA ARG A 149 -36.64 16.30 -1.91
C ARG A 149 -38.09 16.37 -1.44
N LEU A 150 -39.00 15.59 -2.05
CA LEU A 150 -40.41 15.53 -1.67
C LEU A 150 -40.63 15.00 -0.25
N VAL A 151 -39.71 14.15 0.23
CA VAL A 151 -39.77 13.56 1.58
C VAL A 151 -38.71 14.13 2.52
N ALA A 152 -37.84 15.04 2.07
CA ALA A 152 -36.73 15.57 2.86
C ALA A 152 -37.18 16.29 4.15
N TRP A 153 -38.40 16.83 4.19
CA TRP A 153 -38.99 17.44 5.39
C TRP A 153 -39.19 16.42 6.54
N THR A 154 -39.29 15.12 6.24
CA THR A 154 -39.46 14.05 7.23
C THR A 154 -38.21 13.82 8.09
N LYS A 155 -37.07 14.46 7.78
CA LYS A 155 -35.84 14.41 8.56
C LYS A 155 -35.96 14.90 10.01
N PHE A 156 -37.03 15.63 10.32
CA PHE A 156 -37.32 16.14 11.66
C PHE A 156 -38.18 15.18 12.52
N ILE A 157 -38.69 14.10 11.91
CA ILE A 157 -39.50 13.11 12.61
C ILE A 157 -38.58 12.25 13.49
N PRO A 158 -38.86 12.05 14.80
CA PRO A 158 -38.08 11.18 15.66
C PRO A 158 -37.98 9.74 15.12
N PHE A 159 -36.85 9.08 15.34
CA PHE A 159 -36.50 7.73 14.84
C PHE A 159 -36.41 7.61 13.30
N PHE A 160 -37.47 7.92 12.56
CA PHE A 160 -37.51 7.84 11.10
C PHE A 160 -36.59 8.86 10.43
N GLY A 161 -36.57 10.09 10.96
CA GLY A 161 -35.79 11.19 10.40
C GLY A 161 -34.28 10.95 10.42
N LEU A 162 -33.77 10.05 11.28
CA LEU A 162 -32.36 9.66 11.28
C LEU A 162 -31.98 8.94 9.98
N TYR A 163 -32.80 7.97 9.54
CA TYR A 163 -32.57 7.25 8.28
C TYR A 163 -32.70 8.14 7.05
N VAL A 164 -33.59 9.14 7.12
CA VAL A 164 -33.75 10.15 6.07
C VAL A 164 -32.52 11.06 6.00
N ARG A 165 -31.92 11.42 7.13
CA ARG A 165 -30.64 12.17 7.16
C ARG A 165 -29.49 11.35 6.59
N ASP A 166 -29.39 10.09 6.98
CA ASP A 166 -28.35 9.19 6.48
C ASP A 166 -28.50 9.00 4.96
N ALA A 167 -29.73 8.88 4.45
CA ALA A 167 -29.98 8.84 3.00
C ALA A 167 -29.59 10.16 2.29
N ASP A 168 -29.89 11.33 2.87
CA ASP A 168 -29.46 12.63 2.34
C ASP A 168 -27.93 12.73 2.26
N GLN A 169 -27.22 12.28 3.29
CA GLN A 169 -25.75 12.22 3.34
C GLN A 169 -25.20 11.31 2.25
N VAL A 170 -25.77 10.11 2.06
CA VAL A 170 -25.37 9.20 0.97
C VAL A 170 -25.59 9.83 -0.40
N LEU A 171 -26.70 10.53 -0.61
CA LEU A 171 -26.99 11.19 -1.90
C LEU A 171 -26.01 12.33 -2.20
N LYS A 172 -25.65 13.14 -1.20
CA LYS A 172 -24.64 14.19 -1.32
C LYS A 172 -23.26 13.60 -1.56
N ALA A 173 -22.86 12.62 -0.78
CA ALA A 173 -21.58 11.92 -0.94
C ALA A 173 -21.45 11.28 -2.32
N GLY A 174 -22.51 10.60 -2.79
CA GLY A 174 -22.55 10.05 -4.14
C GLY A 174 -22.44 11.12 -5.22
N THR A 175 -23.03 12.31 -5.00
CA THR A 175 -22.90 13.43 -5.95
C THR A 175 -21.46 13.90 -6.02
N TYR A 176 -20.83 14.17 -4.87
CA TYR A 176 -19.43 14.59 -4.81
C TYR A 176 -18.48 13.53 -5.36
N GLY A 177 -18.73 12.25 -5.09
CA GLY A 177 -17.94 11.14 -5.63
C GLY A 177 -18.03 11.02 -7.16
N LEU A 178 -19.23 11.15 -7.73
CA LEU A 178 -19.42 11.12 -9.19
C LEU A 178 -18.85 12.37 -9.88
N GLU A 179 -18.93 13.55 -9.23
CA GLU A 179 -18.27 14.77 -9.73
C GLU A 179 -16.74 14.62 -9.71
N ALA A 180 -16.17 14.05 -8.64
CA ALA A 180 -14.74 13.76 -8.58
C ALA A 180 -14.33 12.79 -9.70
N ALA A 181 -15.08 11.70 -9.89
CA ALA A 181 -14.83 10.73 -10.95
C ALA A 181 -14.92 11.35 -12.36
N GLU A 182 -15.85 12.27 -12.58
CA GLU A 182 -16.00 12.99 -13.86
C GLU A 182 -14.80 13.88 -14.14
N ILE A 183 -14.34 14.64 -13.14
CA ILE A 183 -13.14 15.48 -13.26
C ILE A 183 -11.92 14.61 -13.54
N THR A 184 -11.73 13.51 -12.80
CA THR A 184 -10.64 12.56 -13.05
C THR A 184 -10.70 12.05 -14.49
N LEU A 185 -11.86 11.58 -14.93
CA LEU A 185 -12.03 10.98 -16.26
C LEU A 185 -11.72 11.98 -17.38
N VAL A 186 -12.25 13.21 -17.28
CA VAL A 186 -12.00 14.27 -18.27
C VAL A 186 -10.53 14.68 -18.29
N THR A 187 -9.84 14.64 -17.13
CA THR A 187 -8.44 15.05 -17.06
C THR A 187 -7.50 13.98 -17.60
N ILE A 188 -7.82 12.69 -17.42
CA ILE A 188 -7.00 11.59 -17.97
C ILE A 188 -7.37 11.20 -19.40
N GLU A 189 -8.53 11.63 -19.92
CA GLU A 189 -9.01 11.30 -21.27
C GLU A 189 -8.01 11.57 -22.40
N PRO A 190 -7.27 12.70 -22.41
CA PRO A 190 -6.23 12.95 -23.41
C PRO A 190 -5.07 11.94 -23.38
N TYR A 191 -4.91 11.21 -22.27
CA TYR A 191 -3.78 10.34 -21.97
C TYR A 191 -4.19 8.88 -21.73
N ALA A 192 -5.44 8.54 -22.07
CA ALA A 192 -6.04 7.24 -21.79
C ALA A 192 -5.18 6.07 -22.32
N ASP A 193 -4.70 6.19 -23.57
CA ASP A 193 -3.90 5.16 -24.22
C ASP A 193 -2.54 4.92 -23.55
N ILE A 194 -1.95 5.95 -22.94
CA ILE A 194 -0.65 5.87 -22.25
C ILE A 194 -0.83 5.19 -20.89
N LEU A 195 -1.96 5.47 -20.23
CA LEU A 195 -2.36 4.92 -18.94
C LEU A 195 -2.96 3.49 -19.04
N GLY A 196 -2.96 2.89 -20.24
CA GLY A 196 -3.43 1.52 -20.46
C GLY A 196 -4.96 1.38 -20.57
N PHE A 197 -5.70 2.48 -20.75
CA PHE A 197 -7.13 2.44 -21.07
C PHE A 197 -7.34 2.24 -22.57
N SER A 198 -8.41 1.54 -22.93
CA SER A 198 -8.88 1.42 -24.30
C SER A 198 -9.95 2.49 -24.61
N GLY A 199 -9.96 2.99 -25.84
CA GLY A 199 -10.89 4.05 -26.26
C GLY A 199 -10.43 5.45 -25.84
N GLY A 200 -11.06 6.47 -26.43
CA GLY A 200 -10.58 7.85 -26.42
C GLY A 200 -10.33 8.38 -27.83
N LYS A 201 -10.43 9.70 -28.01
CA LYS A 201 -10.16 10.35 -29.29
C LYS A 201 -8.69 10.79 -29.36
N VAL A 202 -7.79 9.90 -29.77
CA VAL A 202 -6.46 10.32 -30.27
C VAL A 202 -6.09 9.57 -31.55
N GLN A 203 -5.44 10.32 -32.43
CA GLN A 203 -5.12 10.00 -33.82
C GLN A 203 -3.97 9.00 -33.93
N GLY A 204 -4.31 7.77 -34.28
CA GLY A 204 -3.40 6.79 -34.84
C GLY A 204 -2.30 6.30 -33.89
N ILE A 205 -1.55 5.33 -34.39
CA ILE A 205 -0.33 4.75 -33.82
C ILE A 205 -0.55 3.38 -33.16
N GLU A 206 -0.27 2.39 -34.01
CA GLU A 206 0.09 1.02 -33.66
C GLU A 206 1.30 0.98 -32.72
N SER A 207 1.32 -0.04 -31.86
CA SER A 207 2.33 -0.32 -30.85
C SER A 207 3.74 -0.47 -31.42
N ASP A 208 4.59 0.52 -31.16
CA ASP A 208 6.04 0.40 -31.30
C ASP A 208 6.69 0.87 -30.00
N GLY A 209 7.54 0.04 -29.39
CA GLY A 209 8.05 0.23 -28.01
C GLY A 209 8.78 1.56 -27.81
N ALA A 210 9.48 2.06 -28.85
CA ALA A 210 10.18 3.35 -28.80
C ALA A 210 9.23 4.56 -28.78
N LYS A 211 8.07 4.47 -29.44
CA LYS A 211 7.04 5.52 -29.38
C LYS A 211 6.43 5.61 -27.99
N THR A 212 6.25 4.47 -27.33
CA THR A 212 5.68 4.44 -25.97
C THR A 212 6.56 5.12 -24.93
N ALA A 213 7.90 5.04 -25.04
CA ALA A 213 8.81 5.68 -24.09
C ALA A 213 8.73 7.22 -24.17
N GLN A 214 8.77 7.77 -25.39
CA GLN A 214 8.66 9.21 -25.62
C GLN A 214 7.26 9.73 -25.29
N GLU A 215 6.21 9.00 -25.64
CA GLU A 215 4.82 9.34 -25.29
C GLU A 215 4.61 9.35 -23.76
N ARG A 216 5.21 8.41 -23.03
CA ARG A 216 5.18 8.40 -21.55
C ARG A 216 5.90 9.59 -20.95
N ILE A 217 7.08 9.93 -21.47
CA ILE A 217 7.80 11.13 -21.05
C ILE A 217 6.94 12.37 -21.33
N ASP A 218 6.30 12.44 -22.51
CA ASP A 218 5.42 13.54 -22.88
C ASP A 218 4.22 13.67 -21.92
N PHE A 219 3.62 12.55 -21.53
CA PHE A 219 2.62 12.50 -20.46
C PHE A 219 3.16 13.05 -19.14
N LEU A 220 4.31 12.57 -18.67
CA LEU A 220 4.89 13.02 -17.41
C LEU A 220 5.23 14.52 -17.42
N VAL A 221 5.65 15.05 -18.57
CA VAL A 221 6.07 16.44 -18.72
C VAL A 221 4.88 17.40 -18.82
N HIS A 222 3.82 17.03 -19.55
CA HIS A 222 2.70 17.92 -19.82
C HIS A 222 1.47 17.62 -18.96
N ALA A 223 1.15 16.35 -18.73
CA ALA A 223 -0.07 15.95 -18.01
C ALA A 223 0.03 16.23 -16.52
N ILE A 224 1.18 15.95 -15.89
CA ILE A 224 1.35 16.12 -14.45
C ILE A 224 1.10 17.58 -14.02
N PRO A 225 1.74 18.60 -14.64
CA PRO A 225 1.45 20.00 -14.31
C PRO A 225 -0.03 20.38 -14.48
N ASP A 226 -0.70 19.85 -15.51
CA ASP A 226 -2.12 20.07 -15.77
C ASP A 226 -3.02 19.35 -14.75
N LEU A 227 -2.57 18.21 -14.22
CA LEU A 227 -3.27 17.40 -13.23
C LEU A 227 -3.22 18.02 -11.83
N VAL A 228 -2.13 18.71 -11.45
CA VAL A 228 -1.98 19.32 -10.12
C VAL A 228 -3.20 20.18 -9.71
N PRO A 229 -3.64 21.18 -10.49
CA PRO A 229 -4.80 22.00 -10.10
C PRO A 229 -6.12 21.21 -10.08
N LYS A 230 -6.20 20.11 -10.83
CA LYS A 230 -7.39 19.22 -10.84
C LYS A 230 -7.40 18.28 -9.65
N ALA A 231 -6.24 17.84 -9.18
CA ALA A 231 -6.12 17.00 -7.99
C ALA A 231 -6.63 17.70 -6.74
N ASP A 232 -6.46 19.02 -6.63
CA ASP A 232 -7.06 19.84 -5.58
C ASP A 232 -8.58 19.80 -5.59
N GLU A 233 -9.15 19.93 -6.78
CA GLU A 233 -10.59 19.86 -6.95
C GLU A 233 -11.13 18.46 -6.62
N ILE A 234 -10.48 17.40 -7.12
CA ILE A 234 -10.80 16.01 -6.84
C ILE A 234 -10.71 15.73 -5.34
N SER A 235 -9.59 16.08 -4.70
CA SER A 235 -9.35 15.88 -3.26
C SER A 235 -10.39 16.60 -2.41
N ARG A 236 -10.77 17.82 -2.78
CA ARG A 236 -11.84 18.57 -2.10
C ARG A 236 -13.18 17.85 -2.21
N LYS A 237 -13.58 17.39 -3.41
CA LYS A 237 -14.84 16.65 -3.62
C LYS A 237 -14.87 15.34 -2.85
N VAL A 238 -13.78 14.58 -2.89
CA VAL A 238 -13.63 13.32 -2.16
C VAL A 238 -13.67 13.54 -0.63
N THR A 239 -13.05 14.62 -0.15
CA THR A 239 -13.11 15.02 1.27
C THR A 239 -14.53 15.37 1.70
N LEU A 240 -15.27 16.13 0.89
CA LEU A 240 -16.68 16.44 1.16
C LEU A 240 -17.54 15.17 1.19
N ALA A 241 -17.31 14.23 0.26
CA ALA A 241 -18.01 12.96 0.27
C ALA A 241 -17.75 12.17 1.57
N ARG A 242 -16.48 12.09 2.00
CA ARG A 242 -16.09 11.44 3.26
C ARG A 242 -16.74 12.11 4.46
N GLN A 243 -16.76 13.45 4.52
CA GLN A 243 -17.37 14.20 5.62
C GLN A 243 -18.88 13.95 5.74
N GLU A 244 -19.60 13.89 4.61
CA GLU A 244 -21.03 13.55 4.62
C GLU A 244 -21.27 12.14 5.18
N LEU A 245 -20.49 11.15 4.71
CA LEU A 245 -20.62 9.75 5.15
C LEU A 245 -20.17 9.50 6.60
N ALA A 246 -19.24 10.30 7.13
CA ALA A 246 -18.77 10.19 8.51
C ALA A 246 -19.88 10.46 9.55
N ASN A 247 -20.96 11.13 9.15
CA ASN A 247 -22.11 11.39 10.02
C ASN A 247 -23.09 10.20 10.13
N ILE A 248 -22.90 9.15 9.30
CA ILE A 248 -23.72 7.94 9.31
C ILE A 248 -23.22 7.01 10.40
N ASP A 249 -24.13 6.56 11.26
CA ASP A 249 -23.82 5.57 12.30
C ASP A 249 -24.35 4.18 11.90
N PRO A 250 -23.47 3.22 11.56
CA PRO A 250 -23.87 1.85 11.20
C PRO A 250 -24.69 1.14 12.29
N ASN A 251 -24.53 1.51 13.56
CA ASN A 251 -25.22 0.83 14.67
C ASN A 251 -26.73 1.09 14.68
N ARG A 252 -27.20 2.13 13.98
CA ARG A 252 -28.64 2.41 13.78
C ARG A 252 -29.33 1.37 12.90
N TYR A 253 -28.57 0.56 12.16
CA TYR A 253 -29.09 -0.45 11.25
C TYR A 253 -29.09 -1.84 11.90
N PRO A 254 -30.08 -2.70 11.59
CA PRO A 254 -30.12 -4.06 12.11
C PRO A 254 -28.95 -4.90 11.58
N VAL A 255 -28.50 -5.87 12.38
CA VAL A 255 -27.41 -6.78 11.99
C VAL A 255 -27.77 -7.53 10.70
N LYS A 256 -29.01 -8.05 10.64
CA LYS A 256 -29.56 -8.71 9.45
C LYS A 256 -30.93 -8.15 9.11
N PHE A 257 -31.24 -8.04 7.83
CA PHE A 257 -32.58 -7.75 7.31
C PHE A 257 -32.84 -8.65 6.11
N ARG A 258 -33.93 -9.43 6.14
CA ARG A 258 -34.28 -10.42 5.08
C ARG A 258 -33.10 -11.33 4.70
N GLY A 259 -32.40 -11.86 5.71
CA GLY A 259 -31.23 -12.74 5.53
C GLY A 259 -29.93 -12.03 5.12
N GLN A 260 -29.94 -10.73 4.81
CA GLN A 260 -28.73 -10.00 4.41
C GLN A 260 -28.08 -9.26 5.58
N PRO A 261 -26.75 -9.28 5.71
CA PRO A 261 -26.02 -8.57 6.77
C PRO A 261 -25.91 -7.07 6.46
N VAL A 262 -26.97 -6.31 6.76
CA VAL A 262 -27.08 -4.89 6.37
C VAL A 262 -26.04 -4.03 7.07
N ARG A 263 -25.92 -4.16 8.40
CA ARG A 263 -24.96 -3.37 9.20
C ARG A 263 -23.52 -3.53 8.70
N GLU A 264 -23.12 -4.76 8.42
CA GLU A 264 -21.76 -5.05 7.96
C GLU A 264 -21.50 -4.51 6.56
N LYS A 265 -22.47 -4.62 5.64
CA LYS A 265 -22.37 -4.00 4.31
C LYS A 265 -22.22 -2.49 4.38
N ILE A 266 -22.95 -1.82 5.27
CA ILE A 266 -22.83 -0.37 5.49
C ILE A 266 -21.45 -0.04 6.04
N ARG A 267 -21.01 -0.74 7.09
CA ARG A 267 -19.66 -0.54 7.67
C ARG A 267 -18.56 -0.70 6.62
N LYS A 268 -18.62 -1.78 5.82
CA LYS A 268 -17.66 -2.01 4.73
C LYS A 268 -17.70 -0.90 3.69
N GLY A 269 -18.87 -0.46 3.26
CA GLY A 269 -19.01 0.64 2.30
C GLY A 269 -18.43 1.96 2.80
N LEU A 270 -18.68 2.32 4.07
CA LEU A 270 -18.10 3.50 4.70
C LEU A 270 -16.57 3.39 4.82
N GLY A 271 -16.06 2.20 5.18
CA GLY A 271 -14.63 1.91 5.23
C GLY A 271 -13.95 2.12 3.88
N GLN A 272 -14.51 1.56 2.80
CA GLN A 272 -13.98 1.70 1.45
C GLN A 272 -13.92 3.16 0.99
N VAL A 273 -14.96 3.96 1.25
CA VAL A 273 -14.93 5.38 0.89
C VAL A 273 -13.89 6.15 1.71
N THR A 274 -13.71 5.79 2.98
CA THR A 274 -12.70 6.40 3.84
C THR A 274 -11.29 6.09 3.37
N GLU A 275 -11.04 4.84 2.96
CA GLU A 275 -9.76 4.38 2.41
C GLU A 275 -9.43 5.10 1.10
N VAL A 276 -10.36 5.12 0.14
CA VAL A 276 -10.21 5.86 -1.12
C VAL A 276 -9.95 7.34 -0.86
N ALA A 277 -10.69 7.95 0.08
CA ALA A 277 -10.48 9.35 0.41
C ALA A 277 -9.10 9.62 1.02
N THR A 278 -8.62 8.72 1.88
CA THR A 278 -7.28 8.81 2.47
C THR A 278 -6.21 8.69 1.40
N LEU A 279 -6.36 7.73 0.46
CA LEU A 279 -5.44 7.55 -0.65
C LEU A 279 -5.37 8.80 -1.55
N VAL A 280 -6.52 9.34 -1.95
CA VAL A 280 -6.59 10.55 -2.79
C VAL A 280 -5.95 11.74 -2.08
N SER A 281 -6.22 11.93 -0.78
CA SER A 281 -5.60 13.02 -0.01
C SER A 281 -4.10 12.81 0.20
N ALA A 282 -3.64 11.58 0.37
CA ALA A 282 -2.21 11.23 0.52
C ALA A 282 -1.43 11.35 -0.80
N ALA A 283 -2.09 11.13 -1.94
CA ALA A 283 -1.47 11.26 -3.26
C ALA A 283 -1.25 12.72 -3.68
N LYS A 284 -2.06 13.65 -3.18
CA LYS A 284 -1.98 15.07 -3.55
C LYS A 284 -0.58 15.68 -3.35
N PRO A 285 0.04 15.61 -2.15
CA PRO A 285 1.37 16.20 -1.94
C PRO A 285 2.44 15.64 -2.88
N LEU A 286 2.35 14.34 -3.19
CA LEU A 286 3.25 13.70 -4.14
C LEU A 286 3.07 14.26 -5.54
N LEU A 287 1.83 14.46 -5.98
CA LEU A 287 1.54 15.06 -7.29
C LEU A 287 2.01 16.51 -7.35
N GLU A 288 1.82 17.30 -6.29
CA GLU A 288 2.30 18.70 -6.21
C GLU A 288 3.83 18.80 -6.30
N VAL A 289 4.56 17.85 -5.69
CA VAL A 289 6.03 17.82 -5.71
C VAL A 289 6.59 17.11 -6.94
N SER A 290 5.77 16.32 -7.65
CA SER A 290 6.24 15.52 -8.80
C SER A 290 6.87 16.33 -9.95
N PRO A 291 6.42 17.56 -10.32
CA PRO A 291 7.12 18.35 -11.33
C PRO A 291 8.57 18.68 -10.93
N TYR A 292 8.79 18.99 -9.64
CA TYR A 292 10.11 19.20 -9.10
C TYR A 292 10.92 17.91 -9.17
N LEU A 293 10.37 16.79 -8.70
CA LEU A 293 11.08 15.50 -8.67
C LEU A 293 11.48 15.01 -10.07
N LEU A 294 10.62 15.22 -11.06
CA LEU A 294 10.82 14.82 -12.45
C LEU A 294 11.64 15.82 -13.25
N GLY A 295 12.11 16.91 -12.64
CA GLY A 295 12.91 17.94 -13.32
C GLY A 295 12.18 18.56 -14.53
N ILE A 296 10.87 18.83 -14.38
CA ILE A 296 10.05 19.36 -15.48
C ILE A 296 10.45 20.79 -15.85
N GLU A 297 10.69 21.63 -14.84
CA GLU A 297 11.08 23.03 -15.03
C GLU A 297 12.60 23.21 -15.14
N GLU A 298 13.35 22.45 -14.32
CA GLU A 298 14.81 22.52 -14.22
C GLU A 298 15.39 21.11 -14.04
N GLU A 299 16.59 20.90 -14.58
CA GLU A 299 17.37 19.69 -14.36
C GLU A 299 17.54 19.40 -12.86
N ARG A 300 17.33 18.15 -12.46
CA ARG A 300 17.59 17.63 -11.12
C ARG A 300 18.70 16.61 -11.13
N ARG A 301 19.45 16.55 -10.04
CA ARG A 301 20.51 15.57 -9.80
C ARG A 301 20.21 14.76 -8.55
N TYR A 302 20.06 13.45 -8.70
CA TYR A 302 19.86 12.54 -7.59
C TYR A 302 21.09 11.69 -7.36
N LEU A 303 21.42 11.48 -6.09
CA LEU A 303 22.33 10.42 -5.70
C LEU A 303 21.52 9.15 -5.42
N VAL A 304 21.66 8.15 -6.27
CA VAL A 304 21.10 6.82 -6.05
C VAL A 304 22.12 5.98 -5.29
N ILE A 305 21.75 5.47 -4.13
CA ILE A 305 22.59 4.66 -3.24
C ILE A 305 22.11 3.21 -3.33
N PHE A 306 23.03 2.28 -3.56
CA PHE A 306 22.74 0.85 -3.64
C PHE A 306 23.14 0.16 -2.34
N GLN A 307 22.19 -0.51 -1.71
CA GLN A 307 22.36 -1.15 -0.42
C GLN A 307 22.37 -2.68 -0.56
N ASN A 308 23.35 -3.33 0.05
CA ASN A 308 23.37 -4.77 0.22
C ASN A 308 22.67 -5.15 1.53
N ASP A 309 21.47 -5.70 1.42
CA ASP A 309 20.65 -6.18 2.52
C ASP A 309 21.21 -7.45 3.19
N LYS A 310 22.20 -8.11 2.58
CA LYS A 310 22.94 -9.23 3.20
C LYS A 310 23.99 -8.75 4.21
N GLU A 311 24.39 -7.49 4.12
CA GLU A 311 25.24 -6.83 5.11
C GLU A 311 24.43 -5.73 5.81
N LEU A 312 23.52 -6.15 6.70
CA LEU A 312 22.51 -5.24 7.26
C LEU A 312 23.09 -3.97 7.90
N ARG A 313 22.42 -2.87 7.61
CA ARG A 313 22.49 -1.59 8.32
C ARG A 313 21.05 -1.09 8.54
N PRO A 314 20.81 -0.21 9.52
CA PRO A 314 19.45 0.21 9.88
C PRO A 314 18.59 0.77 8.74
N THR A 315 19.19 1.37 7.70
CA THR A 315 18.44 1.94 6.57
C THR A 315 18.20 0.99 5.40
N GLY A 316 18.54 -0.30 5.50
CA GLY A 316 18.27 -1.30 4.47
C GLY A 316 19.46 -2.20 4.13
N GLY A 317 20.68 -1.76 4.39
CA GLY A 317 21.87 -2.55 4.08
C GLY A 317 23.15 -1.72 4.00
N PHE A 318 24.28 -2.39 3.78
CA PHE A 318 25.58 -1.75 3.58
C PHE A 318 25.56 -0.96 2.27
N ILE A 319 26.01 0.29 2.30
CA ILE A 319 26.11 1.10 1.09
C ILE A 319 27.25 0.54 0.24
N THR A 320 26.94 -0.08 -0.89
CA THR A 320 27.94 -0.75 -1.74
C THR A 320 28.43 0.10 -2.90
N ALA A 321 27.52 0.88 -3.48
CA ALA A 321 27.79 1.66 -4.67
C ALA A 321 26.85 2.87 -4.70
N TYR A 322 27.16 3.80 -5.59
CA TYR A 322 26.30 4.95 -5.84
C TYR A 322 26.26 5.27 -7.34
N SER A 323 25.23 6.00 -7.74
CA SER A 323 25.09 6.59 -9.06
C SER A 323 24.59 8.02 -8.94
N VAL A 324 25.23 8.96 -9.63
CA VAL A 324 24.67 10.29 -9.84
C VAL A 324 23.79 10.21 -11.08
N MET A 325 22.50 10.45 -10.89
CA MET A 325 21.49 10.43 -11.93
C MET A 325 21.02 11.85 -12.21
N LYS A 326 20.96 12.21 -13.47
CA LYS A 326 20.34 13.44 -13.95
C LYS A 326 18.90 13.15 -14.35
N VAL A 327 17.99 14.02 -13.98
CA VAL A 327 16.59 13.98 -14.41
C VAL A 327 16.24 15.32 -15.03
N ASP A 328 15.92 15.31 -16.31
CA ASP A 328 15.52 16.50 -17.07
C ASP A 328 14.28 16.15 -17.89
N LYS A 329 13.18 16.89 -17.68
CA LYS A 329 11.89 16.66 -18.34
C LYS A 329 11.46 15.19 -18.28
N ALA A 330 11.43 14.63 -17.07
CA ALA A 330 11.12 13.23 -16.78
C ALA A 330 12.02 12.19 -17.47
N LYS A 331 13.15 12.60 -18.07
CA LYS A 331 14.14 11.72 -18.66
C LYS A 331 15.25 11.45 -17.66
N PHE A 332 15.45 10.17 -17.34
CA PHE A 332 16.46 9.71 -16.40
C PHE A 332 17.74 9.34 -17.16
N GLU A 333 18.86 9.99 -16.83
CA GLU A 333 20.15 9.74 -17.45
C GLU A 333 21.22 9.48 -16.37
N PRO A 334 21.90 8.33 -16.38
CA PRO A 334 23.04 8.11 -15.49
C PRO A 334 24.20 9.04 -15.90
N VAL A 335 24.73 9.82 -14.95
CA VAL A 335 25.88 10.71 -15.17
C VAL A 335 27.18 10.00 -14.82
N SER A 336 27.20 9.33 -13.68
CA SER A 336 28.33 8.54 -13.22
C SER A 336 27.86 7.49 -12.22
N SER A 337 28.56 6.37 -12.16
CA SER A 337 28.34 5.35 -11.12
C SER A 337 29.68 4.78 -10.70
N ASN A 338 29.79 4.45 -9.40
CA ASN A 338 31.01 3.91 -8.86
C ASN A 338 30.76 3.11 -7.58
N ASP A 339 31.75 2.32 -7.22
CA ASP A 339 31.84 1.67 -5.92
C ASP A 339 31.98 2.74 -4.81
N ILE A 340 31.34 2.50 -3.65
CA ILE A 340 31.46 3.40 -2.50
C ILE A 340 32.90 3.56 -2.03
N TYR A 341 33.74 2.52 -2.13
CA TYR A 341 35.12 2.52 -1.67
C TYR A 341 35.94 3.57 -2.44
N ASN A 342 35.68 3.75 -3.73
CA ASN A 342 36.33 4.78 -4.53
C ASN A 342 35.97 6.20 -4.08
N LEU A 343 34.74 6.40 -3.60
CA LEU A 343 34.35 7.68 -3.01
C LEU A 343 34.98 7.86 -1.61
N ASP A 344 34.98 6.80 -0.81
CA ASP A 344 35.55 6.76 0.54
C ASP A 344 37.06 6.99 0.58
N ASP A 345 37.79 6.56 -0.45
CA ASP A 345 39.24 6.77 -0.58
C ASP A 345 39.59 8.23 -0.87
N ASN A 346 38.68 8.96 -1.51
CA ASN A 346 38.77 10.41 -1.72
C ASN A 346 38.27 11.19 -0.50
N TYR A 347 37.61 10.53 0.44
CA TYR A 347 37.14 11.14 1.67
C TYR A 347 38.24 11.15 2.76
N ARG A 348 38.24 12.20 3.57
CA ARG A 348 39.09 12.30 4.76
C ARG A 348 38.18 12.45 5.97
N PRO A 349 37.98 11.38 6.76
CA PRO A 349 37.06 11.39 7.90
C PRO A 349 37.34 12.55 8.86
N SER A 350 36.31 13.36 9.09
CA SER A 350 36.34 14.46 10.08
C SER A 350 35.53 14.14 11.34
N LEU A 351 34.73 13.07 11.30
CA LEU A 351 33.89 12.61 12.38
C LEU A 351 34.40 11.29 12.94
N THR A 352 34.21 11.10 14.24
CA THR A 352 34.50 9.82 14.90
C THR A 352 33.28 8.92 14.77
N VAL A 353 33.53 7.66 14.42
CA VAL A 353 32.48 6.66 14.28
C VAL A 353 31.84 6.34 15.65
N PRO A 354 30.53 6.06 15.74
CA PRO A 354 29.89 5.62 16.97
C PRO A 354 30.56 4.39 17.58
N ASP A 355 30.64 4.34 18.92
CA ASP A 355 31.29 3.25 19.65
C ASP A 355 30.77 1.85 19.27
N PRO A 356 29.46 1.61 19.07
CA PRO A 356 28.98 0.30 18.61
C PRO A 356 29.56 -0.12 17.26
N ILE A 357 29.66 0.79 16.30
CA ILE A 357 30.23 0.50 14.99
C ILE A 357 31.72 0.14 15.15
N ALA A 358 32.47 0.92 15.92
CA ALA A 358 33.89 0.63 16.18
C ALA A 358 34.09 -0.73 16.86
N ALA A 359 33.17 -1.13 17.73
CA ALA A 359 33.26 -2.39 18.47
C ALA A 359 32.92 -3.62 17.60
N TYR A 360 31.92 -3.52 16.72
CA TYR A 360 31.37 -4.66 15.99
C TYR A 360 31.83 -4.75 14.54
N ILE A 361 32.01 -3.62 13.84
CA ILE A 361 32.48 -3.57 12.45
C ILE A 361 34.01 -3.54 12.45
N LYS A 362 34.61 -4.67 12.85
CA LYS A 362 36.07 -4.84 12.92
C LYS A 362 36.69 -4.72 11.52
N GLY A 363 37.89 -4.16 11.42
CA GLY A 363 38.59 -3.95 10.14
C GLY A 363 39.00 -2.48 9.98
N PRO A 364 38.25 -1.67 9.22
CA PRO A 364 38.61 -0.26 8.97
C PRO A 364 38.73 0.55 10.27
N TYR A 365 37.89 0.23 11.27
CA TYR A 365 37.83 0.97 12.53
C TYR A 365 38.85 0.53 13.58
N THR A 366 39.56 -0.57 13.35
CA THR A 366 40.67 -1.02 14.22
C THR A 366 41.88 -0.11 14.08
N LEU A 367 42.14 0.37 12.85
CA LEU A 367 43.29 1.22 12.53
C LEU A 367 42.98 2.72 12.64
N SER A 368 41.72 3.12 12.40
CA SER A 368 41.29 4.51 12.47
C SER A 368 39.83 4.60 12.90
N LYS A 369 39.52 5.38 13.93
CA LYS A 369 38.13 5.65 14.34
C LYS A 369 37.40 6.66 13.45
N GLY A 370 38.00 7.09 12.33
CA GLY A 370 37.35 7.98 11.38
C GLY A 370 36.16 7.30 10.71
N TRP A 371 34.96 7.88 10.85
CA TRP A 371 33.72 7.33 10.29
C TRP A 371 33.78 7.34 8.77
N ARG A 372 33.57 6.20 8.12
CA ARG A 372 33.57 6.08 6.66
C ARG A 372 32.18 6.30 6.06
N LEU A 373 32.09 6.87 4.85
CA LEU A 373 30.83 7.20 4.18
C LEU A 373 29.94 5.97 4.03
N ARG A 374 30.54 4.82 3.70
CA ARG A 374 29.83 3.54 3.53
C ARG A 374 29.05 3.04 4.76
N ASP A 375 29.39 3.55 5.95
CA ASP A 375 28.73 3.19 7.21
C ASP A 375 27.99 4.38 7.84
N MET A 376 27.81 5.51 7.13
CA MET A 376 27.06 6.68 7.62
C MET A 376 25.54 6.50 7.55
N ASN A 377 25.07 5.25 7.48
CA ASN A 377 23.66 4.89 7.52
C ASN A 377 23.28 4.09 8.77
N TRP A 378 23.88 4.48 9.90
CA TRP A 378 23.71 3.83 11.19
C TRP A 378 22.47 4.31 11.96
N SER A 379 21.94 5.50 11.70
CA SER A 379 20.66 5.89 12.30
C SER A 379 19.53 5.11 11.61
N PRO A 380 18.57 4.53 12.34
CA PRO A 380 17.38 3.94 11.74
C PRO A 380 16.48 5.00 11.07
N ASP A 381 16.66 6.28 11.40
CA ASP A 381 16.04 7.37 10.65
C ASP A 381 16.80 7.59 9.34
N PHE A 382 16.13 7.32 8.22
CA PHE A 382 16.72 7.46 6.89
C PHE A 382 17.13 8.91 6.59
N GLY A 383 16.30 9.88 6.98
CA GLY A 383 16.56 11.29 6.75
C GLY A 383 17.81 11.75 7.49
N GLU A 384 17.92 11.40 8.78
CA GLU A 384 19.11 11.73 9.58
C GLU A 384 20.39 11.09 9.01
N SER A 385 20.33 9.82 8.64
CA SER A 385 21.45 9.11 8.02
C SER A 385 21.89 9.76 6.70
N MET A 386 20.93 10.11 5.84
CA MET A 386 21.23 10.68 4.53
C MET A 386 21.65 12.15 4.60
N ASP A 387 21.17 12.91 5.58
CA ASP A 387 21.64 14.26 5.86
C ASP A 387 23.11 14.26 6.27
N LEU A 388 23.50 13.33 7.16
CA LEU A 388 24.89 13.13 7.56
C LEU A 388 25.75 12.69 6.36
N PHE A 389 25.30 11.65 5.65
CA PHE A 389 26.01 11.11 4.50
C PHE A 389 26.23 12.19 3.43
N SER A 390 25.20 12.97 3.09
CA SER A 390 25.25 14.03 2.07
C SER A 390 26.31 15.09 2.40
N GLN A 391 26.32 15.55 3.66
CA GLN A 391 27.28 16.55 4.13
C GLN A 391 28.73 16.08 4.02
N GLU A 392 29.00 14.81 4.36
CA GLU A 392 30.35 14.25 4.29
C GLU A 392 30.73 13.83 2.87
N ALA A 393 29.79 13.31 2.07
CA ALA A 393 30.01 12.96 0.66
C ALA A 393 30.33 14.20 -0.20
N ALA A 394 29.83 15.38 0.17
CA ALA A 394 30.20 16.65 -0.47
C ALA A 394 31.69 16.98 -0.33
N LYS A 395 32.33 16.54 0.76
CA LYS A 395 33.79 16.68 0.97
C LYS A 395 34.58 15.71 0.09
N ALA A 396 33.96 14.62 -0.35
CA ALA A 396 34.53 13.61 -1.24
C ALA A 396 34.23 13.86 -2.75
N GLY A 397 33.51 14.94 -3.07
CA GLY A 397 33.26 15.39 -4.45
C GLY A 397 31.82 15.24 -4.94
N ILE A 398 30.89 14.70 -4.13
CA ILE A 398 29.47 14.63 -4.49
C ILE A 398 28.77 15.95 -4.17
N LYS A 399 28.65 16.85 -5.16
CA LYS A 399 28.07 18.18 -4.97
C LYS A 399 26.86 18.39 -5.88
N GLY A 400 25.95 19.25 -5.44
CA GLY A 400 24.80 19.70 -6.24
C GLY A 400 23.82 18.58 -6.55
N VAL A 401 23.46 17.78 -5.54
CA VAL A 401 22.38 16.80 -5.62
C VAL A 401 21.13 17.37 -4.93
N ASP A 402 19.98 17.25 -5.58
CA ASP A 402 18.67 17.68 -5.09
C ASP A 402 18.03 16.65 -4.14
N GLY A 403 18.49 15.40 -4.18
CA GLY A 403 17.98 14.36 -3.30
C GLY A 403 18.78 13.06 -3.33
N ILE A 404 18.52 12.20 -2.34
CA ILE A 404 19.12 10.88 -2.22
C ILE A 404 18.01 9.84 -2.31
N ILE A 405 18.23 8.82 -3.15
CA ILE A 405 17.33 7.68 -3.33
C ILE A 405 18.13 6.44 -2.95
N ALA A 406 17.74 5.73 -1.89
CA ALA A 406 18.34 4.45 -1.56
C ALA A 406 17.50 3.31 -2.12
N VAL A 407 18.18 2.32 -2.69
CA VAL A 407 17.56 1.11 -3.24
C VAL A 407 18.33 -0.11 -2.76
N ASP A 408 17.60 -1.20 -2.53
CA ASP A 408 18.15 -2.48 -2.11
C ASP A 408 18.13 -3.51 -3.25
N THR A 409 18.55 -4.73 -2.95
CA THR A 409 18.56 -5.85 -3.89
C THR A 409 17.14 -6.29 -4.29
N HIS A 410 16.13 -6.06 -3.45
CA HIS A 410 14.75 -6.40 -3.76
C HIS A 410 14.20 -5.56 -4.89
N LEU A 411 14.51 -4.26 -4.94
CA LEU A 411 14.10 -3.42 -6.07
C LEU A 411 14.65 -3.96 -7.40
N LEU A 412 15.91 -4.39 -7.41
CA LEU A 412 16.54 -4.95 -8.60
C LEU A 412 15.82 -6.22 -9.07
N VAL A 413 15.52 -7.13 -8.15
CA VAL A 413 14.77 -8.37 -8.45
C VAL A 413 13.38 -8.05 -8.96
N ASN A 414 12.62 -7.21 -8.24
CA ASN A 414 11.25 -6.84 -8.63
C ASN A 414 11.20 -6.17 -10.01
N LEU A 415 12.21 -5.35 -10.32
CA LEU A 415 12.30 -4.69 -11.62
C LEU A 415 12.60 -5.68 -12.74
N LEU A 416 13.52 -6.63 -12.51
CA LEU A 416 13.81 -7.71 -13.47
C LEU A 416 12.65 -8.68 -13.65
N ASP A 417 11.85 -8.93 -12.61
CA ASP A 417 10.61 -9.71 -12.72
C ASP A 417 9.60 -9.02 -13.66
N ALA A 418 9.51 -7.68 -13.59
CA ALA A 418 8.61 -6.91 -14.44
C ALA A 418 9.11 -6.82 -15.91
N ILE A 419 10.38 -6.49 -16.12
CA ILE A 419 10.92 -6.25 -17.47
C ILE A 419 11.36 -7.54 -18.18
N GLY A 420 11.71 -8.58 -17.42
CA GLY A 420 12.26 -9.84 -17.90
C GLY A 420 13.80 -9.87 -17.90
N GLU A 421 14.35 -10.94 -18.45
CA GLU A 421 15.80 -11.12 -18.58
C GLU A 421 16.42 -10.02 -19.46
N ILE A 422 17.52 -9.42 -18.99
CA ILE A 422 18.23 -8.35 -19.69
C ILE A 422 19.67 -8.77 -20.02
N GLY A 423 20.17 -8.26 -21.14
CA GLY A 423 21.59 -8.34 -21.50
C GLY A 423 22.39 -7.15 -20.97
N VAL A 424 23.53 -7.41 -20.35
CA VAL A 424 24.49 -6.41 -19.91
C VAL A 424 25.77 -6.57 -20.72
N SER A 425 26.11 -5.54 -21.49
CA SER A 425 27.26 -5.56 -22.39
C SER A 425 28.56 -5.84 -21.64
N GLY A 426 29.25 -6.92 -22.00
CA GLY A 426 30.49 -7.35 -21.35
C GLY A 426 30.32 -8.19 -20.08
N PHE A 427 29.08 -8.42 -19.61
CA PHE A 427 28.81 -9.15 -18.36
C PHE A 427 27.79 -10.29 -18.50
N GLY A 428 27.05 -10.38 -19.61
CA GLY A 428 26.12 -11.49 -19.87
C GLY A 428 24.68 -11.15 -19.55
N ASN A 429 23.85 -12.17 -19.28
CA ASN A 429 22.42 -12.00 -19.06
C ASN A 429 22.06 -12.09 -17.58
N PHE A 430 21.11 -11.25 -17.17
CA PHE A 430 20.63 -11.13 -15.79
C PHE A 430 19.13 -11.37 -15.74
N SER A 431 18.70 -12.25 -14.84
CA SER A 431 17.33 -12.69 -14.66
C SER A 431 17.01 -12.95 -13.19
N THR A 432 15.73 -13.18 -12.91
CA THR A 432 15.22 -13.57 -11.59
C THR A 432 15.08 -15.07 -11.39
N LYS A 433 15.57 -15.89 -12.35
CA LYS A 433 15.55 -17.35 -12.25
C LYS A 433 16.30 -17.78 -10.99
N ILE A 434 15.72 -18.69 -10.22
CA ILE A 434 16.36 -19.17 -8.99
C ILE A 434 17.52 -20.10 -9.34
N VAL A 435 18.67 -19.84 -8.73
CA VAL A 435 19.90 -20.61 -8.86
C VAL A 435 19.98 -21.58 -7.67
N PRO A 436 20.03 -22.92 -7.89
CA PRO A 436 20.02 -23.91 -6.82
C PRO A 436 21.14 -23.78 -5.78
N GLU A 437 22.28 -23.23 -6.18
CA GLU A 437 23.49 -23.09 -5.37
C GLU A 437 23.29 -22.18 -4.16
N CYS A 438 22.44 -21.15 -4.29
CA CYS A 438 22.15 -20.18 -3.23
C CYS A 438 20.66 -20.12 -2.85
N ASP A 439 19.78 -20.84 -3.55
CA ASP A 439 18.32 -20.66 -3.50
C ASP A 439 17.91 -19.18 -3.64
N CYS A 440 18.56 -18.48 -4.57
CA CYS A 440 18.43 -17.04 -4.75
C CYS A 440 18.32 -16.66 -6.24
N PRO A 441 17.79 -15.46 -6.56
CA PRO A 441 17.70 -14.99 -7.94
C PRO A 441 19.07 -14.92 -8.60
N GLN A 442 19.18 -15.35 -9.87
CA GLN A 442 20.42 -15.41 -10.63
C GLN A 442 21.16 -14.07 -10.67
N VAL A 443 20.44 -12.95 -10.81
CA VAL A 443 21.04 -11.61 -10.72
C VAL A 443 21.80 -11.39 -9.40
N ILE A 444 21.29 -11.87 -8.27
CA ILE A 444 21.94 -11.74 -6.97
C ILE A 444 23.16 -12.65 -6.90
N TYR A 445 23.00 -13.91 -7.33
CA TYR A 445 24.11 -14.86 -7.40
C TYR A 445 25.28 -14.32 -8.23
N GLU A 446 25.01 -13.78 -9.42
CA GLU A 446 26.04 -13.21 -10.28
C GLU A 446 26.70 -12.00 -9.61
N LEU A 447 25.91 -11.06 -9.07
CA LEU A 447 26.45 -9.87 -8.39
C LEU A 447 27.35 -10.22 -7.20
N GLU A 448 26.96 -11.19 -6.38
CA GLU A 448 27.76 -11.67 -5.26
C GLU A 448 29.00 -12.42 -5.77
N SER A 449 28.87 -13.32 -6.75
CA SER A 449 30.00 -14.01 -7.38
C SER A 449 31.06 -13.04 -7.94
N PHE A 450 30.61 -11.95 -8.59
CA PHE A 450 31.48 -10.87 -9.07
C PHE A 450 32.20 -10.12 -7.93
N ALA A 451 31.55 -9.98 -6.76
CA ALA A 451 32.10 -9.28 -5.59
C ALA A 451 32.99 -10.16 -4.69
N ASP A 452 32.64 -11.44 -4.56
CA ASP A 452 33.19 -12.43 -3.61
C ASP A 452 34.43 -13.17 -4.14
N THR A 453 34.91 -12.83 -5.34
CA THR A 453 36.16 -13.41 -5.85
C THR A 453 37.35 -12.83 -5.10
N GLU A 454 37.61 -13.36 -3.91
CA GLU A 454 38.71 -12.97 -3.03
C GLU A 454 39.95 -13.84 -3.26
N GLY A 455 41.12 -13.22 -3.17
CA GLY A 455 42.40 -13.92 -3.21
C GLY A 455 43.60 -12.98 -3.18
N PRO A 456 44.81 -13.49 -2.89
CA PRO A 456 45.99 -12.67 -2.81
C PRO A 456 46.41 -12.17 -4.20
N ILE A 457 46.80 -10.90 -4.28
CA ILE A 457 47.60 -10.40 -5.41
C ILE A 457 49.03 -10.91 -5.18
N VAL A 458 49.46 -11.86 -6.00
CA VAL A 458 50.81 -12.42 -5.95
C VAL A 458 51.70 -11.57 -6.85
N TRP A 459 52.64 -10.86 -6.23
CA TRP A 459 53.64 -10.06 -6.92
C TRP A 459 54.86 -10.92 -7.27
N SER A 460 55.49 -10.61 -8.40
CA SER A 460 56.72 -11.28 -8.81
C SER A 460 57.85 -10.95 -7.83
N GLN A 461 58.57 -11.97 -7.39
CA GLN A 461 59.74 -11.80 -6.53
C GLN A 461 60.96 -11.27 -7.29
N THR A 462 60.96 -11.41 -8.63
CA THR A 462 62.10 -11.09 -9.50
C THR A 462 61.87 -9.84 -10.34
N GLU A 463 60.61 -9.44 -10.55
CA GLU A 463 60.23 -8.29 -11.39
C GLU A 463 59.39 -7.30 -10.57
N PRO A 464 59.97 -6.18 -10.09
CA PRO A 464 59.25 -5.20 -9.29
C PRO A 464 58.00 -4.67 -10.00
N GLY A 465 56.84 -4.74 -9.32
CA GLY A 465 55.57 -4.24 -9.83
C GLY A 465 54.80 -5.18 -10.77
N LYS A 466 55.36 -6.35 -11.12
CA LYS A 466 54.64 -7.33 -11.94
C LYS A 466 53.75 -8.22 -11.08
N ILE A 467 52.47 -8.29 -11.44
CA ILE A 467 51.51 -9.21 -10.83
C ILE A 467 51.61 -10.57 -11.55
N VAL A 468 51.91 -11.63 -10.80
CA VAL A 468 51.99 -13.02 -11.27
C VAL A 468 50.62 -13.69 -11.22
N TYR A 469 49.83 -13.33 -10.23
CA TYR A 469 48.45 -13.76 -10.10
C TYR A 469 47.66 -12.67 -9.39
N ALA A 470 46.47 -12.40 -9.87
CA ALA A 470 45.47 -11.67 -9.11
C ALA A 470 44.10 -12.31 -9.36
N PRO A 471 43.19 -12.24 -8.39
CA PRO A 471 41.83 -12.68 -8.58
C PRO A 471 41.18 -11.97 -9.78
N PRO A 472 40.25 -12.61 -10.50
CA PRO A 472 39.38 -11.94 -11.44
C PRO A 472 38.78 -10.66 -10.83
N ASN A 473 38.80 -9.56 -11.60
CA ASN A 473 38.26 -8.25 -11.21
C ASN A 473 38.88 -7.64 -9.92
N TYR A 474 40.09 -8.04 -9.53
CA TYR A 474 40.77 -7.51 -8.33
C TYR A 474 40.92 -5.98 -8.33
N ASP A 475 40.96 -5.37 -9.50
CA ASP A 475 41.12 -3.94 -9.73
C ASP A 475 39.79 -3.18 -9.58
N ASN A 476 38.66 -3.82 -9.84
CA ASN A 476 37.33 -3.22 -9.70
C ASN A 476 36.22 -4.29 -9.62
N ARG A 477 36.00 -4.81 -8.40
CA ARG A 477 35.04 -5.89 -8.12
C ARG A 477 33.57 -5.49 -8.34
N LYS A 478 33.26 -4.20 -8.42
CA LYS A 478 31.88 -3.68 -8.63
C LYS A 478 31.68 -2.91 -9.93
N ARG A 479 32.57 -3.10 -10.92
CA ARG A 479 32.48 -2.48 -12.26
C ARG A 479 31.18 -2.80 -12.99
N ILE A 480 30.51 -3.90 -12.63
CA ILE A 480 29.26 -4.37 -13.23
C ILE A 480 28.05 -3.47 -12.92
N ILE A 481 28.04 -2.77 -11.78
CA ILE A 481 26.86 -2.03 -11.30
C ILE A 481 26.42 -0.95 -12.30
N GLY A 482 27.36 -0.18 -12.84
CA GLY A 482 27.07 0.87 -13.82
C GLY A 482 26.44 0.34 -15.12
N PRO A 483 27.09 -0.60 -15.83
CA PRO A 483 26.53 -1.28 -16.99
C PRO A 483 25.18 -1.94 -16.73
N LEU A 484 25.02 -2.64 -15.60
CA LEU A 484 23.76 -3.27 -15.20
C LEU A 484 22.64 -2.23 -15.07
N MET A 485 22.89 -1.13 -14.36
CA MET A 485 21.92 -0.05 -14.21
C MET A 485 21.53 0.59 -15.54
N ASN A 486 22.50 0.79 -16.45
CA ASN A 486 22.22 1.34 -17.77
C ASN A 486 21.31 0.38 -18.58
N SER A 487 21.62 -0.92 -18.58
CA SER A 487 20.79 -1.94 -19.21
C SER A 487 19.38 -1.98 -18.62
N ILE A 488 19.25 -1.91 -17.29
CA ILE A 488 17.94 -1.90 -16.61
C ILE A 488 17.12 -0.68 -17.05
N LEU A 489 17.69 0.53 -16.99
CA LEU A 489 16.98 1.75 -17.36
C LEU A 489 16.55 1.73 -18.84
N ALA A 490 17.44 1.30 -19.74
CA ALA A 490 17.15 1.17 -21.15
C ALA A 490 16.01 0.17 -21.44
N ASN A 491 16.04 -1.00 -20.78
CA ASN A 491 15.01 -2.02 -20.94
C ASN A 491 13.68 -1.60 -20.30
N ALA A 492 13.70 -0.92 -19.14
CA ALA A 492 12.50 -0.42 -18.47
C ALA A 492 11.75 0.61 -19.31
N MET A 493 12.48 1.55 -19.93
CA MET A 493 11.87 2.56 -20.81
C MET A 493 11.31 1.96 -22.11
N GLY A 494 11.87 0.85 -22.60
CA GLY A 494 11.43 0.17 -23.81
C GLY A 494 10.33 -0.88 -23.63
N GLN A 495 9.76 -1.06 -22.43
CA GLN A 495 8.79 -2.13 -22.18
C GLN A 495 7.45 -1.90 -22.90
N PRO A 496 6.83 -2.98 -23.41
CA PRO A 496 5.51 -2.93 -24.02
C PRO A 496 4.43 -2.64 -22.95
N LYS A 497 3.25 -2.15 -23.40
CA LYS A 497 2.18 -1.69 -22.50
C LYS A 497 1.70 -2.78 -21.54
N GLU A 498 1.71 -4.04 -21.98
CA GLU A 498 1.16 -5.20 -21.26
C GLU A 498 2.04 -5.65 -20.07
N LYS A 499 3.29 -5.19 -20.01
CA LYS A 499 4.24 -5.51 -18.94
C LYS A 499 4.31 -4.45 -17.84
N LEU A 500 3.48 -3.41 -17.93
CA LEU A 500 3.41 -2.37 -16.91
C LEU A 500 2.17 -2.60 -16.01
N PRO A 501 2.31 -2.40 -14.70
CA PRO A 501 1.28 -2.69 -13.71
C PRO A 501 0.01 -1.82 -13.84
#